data_AF-A0A067QN59-F1
#
_entry.id   AF-A0A067QN59-F1
#
_cell.length_a   1.000
_cell.length_b   1.000
_cell.length_c   1.000
_cell.angle_alpha   90.00
_cell.angle_beta   90.00
_cell.angle_gamma   90.00
#
_symmetry.space_group_name_H-M   'P 1'
#
loop_
_entity.id
_entity.type
_entity.pdbx_description
1 polymer ?
#
loop_
_entity_poly.entity_id
_entity_poly.type
_entity_poly.pdbx_seq_one_letter_code
_entity_poly.pdbx_strand_id
1 'polypeptide(L)'
;LQECVRRFPVPLCGNDGPQKQDKFVLTAPPEQLKCVVTLMGDSITHADISFKVQRQQNVIHRTTIQNDNPWKLQQVQDAGNHLQQAILHIENVDKDYMFQSSEEVLHVLGSILGCLQRGRSSLIVPRKRTIDDLMKSRNMKSLAPSLPEDLAISFYIQSHKLVFAVYQLSSVHGTMKFDSHQAECSVPWLNEVLVLFTVALQLCQQLKDKICVFSQYKDFTVGSRSHSALSW
;
A
#
# COMPACT_ATOMS: atom_id res chain seq x y z
N LEU A 1 -6.59 9.94 11.75
CA LEU A 1 -6.98 9.33 10.45
C LEU A 1 -7.28 10.38 9.39
N GLN A 2 -8.01 11.46 9.71
CA GLN A 2 -8.26 12.56 8.76
C GLN A 2 -6.98 13.17 8.18
N GLU A 3 -5.92 13.29 8.98
CA GLU A 3 -4.61 13.71 8.46
C GLU A 3 -4.02 12.72 7.44
N CYS A 4 -4.23 11.41 7.64
CA CYS A 4 -3.79 10.39 6.68
C CYS A 4 -4.56 10.52 5.36
N VAL A 5 -5.87 10.77 5.43
CA VAL A 5 -6.73 11.04 4.26
C VAL A 5 -6.19 12.21 3.42
N ARG A 6 -5.66 13.26 4.06
CA ARG A 6 -5.06 14.41 3.35
C ARG A 6 -3.76 14.10 2.62
N ARG A 7 -3.06 13.03 3.00
CA ARG A 7 -1.81 12.61 2.36
C ARG A 7 -2.03 11.66 1.19
N PHE A 8 -3.19 11.00 1.12
CA PHE A 8 -3.54 10.17 -0.02
C PHE A 8 -3.79 11.04 -1.26
N PRO A 9 -3.20 10.69 -2.41
CA PRO A 9 -3.34 11.49 -3.63
C PRO A 9 -4.62 11.13 -4.43
N VAL A 10 -5.58 10.49 -3.78
CA VAL A 10 -6.86 10.07 -4.38
C VAL A 10 -8.02 10.60 -3.54
N PRO A 11 -9.20 10.85 -4.15
CA PRO A 11 -10.36 11.29 -3.41
C PRO A 11 -10.76 10.27 -2.34
N LEU A 12 -10.78 10.70 -1.07
CA LEU A 12 -11.16 9.89 0.08
C LEU A 12 -11.96 10.72 1.06
N CYS A 13 -13.10 10.19 1.54
CA CYS A 13 -13.93 10.83 2.57
C CYS A 13 -14.33 12.29 2.24
N GLY A 14 -14.61 12.59 0.97
CA GLY A 14 -14.96 13.95 0.52
C GLY A 14 -13.78 14.92 0.39
N ASN A 15 -12.54 14.45 0.62
CA ASN A 15 -11.32 15.20 0.32
C ASN A 15 -10.75 14.72 -1.01
N ASP A 16 -10.58 15.61 -1.99
CA ASP A 16 -10.01 15.29 -3.30
C ASP A 16 -8.53 14.89 -3.27
N GLY A 17 -7.86 15.11 -2.14
CA GLY A 17 -6.43 14.89 -2.00
C GLY A 17 -5.59 15.93 -2.76
N PRO A 18 -4.27 15.91 -2.62
CA PRO A 18 -3.40 16.74 -3.43
C PRO A 18 -3.49 16.28 -4.89
N GLN A 19 -4.08 17.10 -5.76
CA GLN A 19 -4.06 16.94 -7.22
C GLN A 19 -2.67 17.27 -7.79
N LYS A 20 -1.64 16.62 -7.26
CA LYS A 20 -0.25 16.85 -7.64
C LYS A 20 0.16 15.82 -8.67
N GLN A 21 0.72 16.32 -9.77
CA GLN A 21 1.41 15.51 -10.74
C GLN A 21 2.90 15.47 -10.36
N ASP A 22 3.39 14.29 -9.96
CA ASP A 22 4.77 14.09 -9.58
C ASP A 22 5.52 13.31 -10.67
N LYS A 23 6.74 13.75 -11.00
CA LYS A 23 7.61 13.11 -11.97
C LYS A 23 8.76 12.39 -11.27
N PHE A 24 8.93 11.12 -11.56
CA PHE A 24 9.95 10.26 -10.98
C PHE A 24 10.87 9.68 -12.06
N VAL A 25 12.14 9.48 -11.72
CA VAL A 25 13.11 8.81 -12.58
C VAL A 25 13.56 7.55 -11.87
N LEU A 26 13.40 6.41 -12.53
CA LEU A 26 13.79 5.09 -12.05
C LEU A 26 14.91 4.57 -12.96
N THR A 27 16.09 4.32 -12.39
CA THR A 27 17.24 3.79 -13.14
C THR A 27 17.89 2.64 -12.37
N ALA A 28 18.24 1.56 -13.07
CA ALA A 28 19.00 0.45 -12.50
C ALA A 28 20.44 0.45 -13.03
N PRO A 29 21.47 0.47 -12.15
CA PRO A 29 22.86 0.29 -12.57
C PRO A 29 23.14 -1.14 -13.06
N PRO A 30 23.98 -1.33 -14.08
CA PRO A 30 24.61 -0.32 -14.94
C PRO A 30 23.70 0.10 -16.12
N GLU A 31 22.92 1.19 -15.98
CA GLU A 31 22.01 1.80 -16.98
C GLU A 31 21.17 0.85 -17.87
N GLN A 32 20.92 -0.39 -17.43
CA GLN A 32 20.17 -1.36 -18.22
C GLN A 32 18.67 -1.06 -18.25
N LEU A 33 18.22 -0.20 -17.33
CA LEU A 33 16.82 0.15 -17.15
C LEU A 33 16.73 1.64 -16.86
N LYS A 34 15.93 2.35 -17.65
CA LYS A 34 15.58 3.75 -17.43
C LYS A 34 14.09 3.93 -17.65
N CYS A 35 13.41 4.49 -16.66
CA CYS A 35 12.00 4.83 -16.76
C CYS A 35 11.77 6.22 -16.17
N VAL A 36 11.03 7.06 -16.88
CA VAL A 36 10.59 8.36 -16.40
C VAL A 36 9.08 8.32 -16.27
N VAL A 37 8.58 8.36 -15.04
CA VAL A 37 7.16 8.15 -14.72
C VAL A 37 6.53 9.45 -14.28
N THR A 38 5.31 9.71 -14.73
CA THR A 38 4.44 10.76 -14.22
C THR A 38 3.27 10.13 -13.47
N LEU A 39 3.27 10.31 -12.15
CA LEU A 39 2.27 9.77 -11.23
C LEU A 39 1.26 10.85 -10.87
N MET A 40 -0.02 10.54 -11.01
CA MET A 40 -1.15 11.37 -10.58
C MET A 40 -2.13 10.47 -9.82
N GLY A 41 -2.24 10.68 -8.51
CA GLY A 41 -3.06 9.82 -7.66
C GLY A 41 -2.59 8.37 -7.62
N ASP A 42 -3.50 7.46 -7.97
CA ASP A 42 -3.26 6.02 -8.12
C ASP A 42 -2.81 5.63 -9.53
N SER A 43 -2.52 6.61 -10.40
CA SER A 43 -2.38 6.39 -11.84
C SER A 43 -1.05 6.89 -12.38
N ILE A 44 -0.32 6.02 -13.06
CA ILE A 44 0.78 6.43 -13.93
C ILE A 44 0.15 6.87 -15.25
N THR A 45 0.10 8.18 -15.46
CA THR A 45 -0.53 8.79 -16.64
C THR A 45 0.43 8.87 -17.82
N HIS A 46 1.73 9.00 -17.55
CA HIS A 46 2.76 8.99 -18.57
C HIS A 46 3.95 8.19 -18.08
N ALA A 47 4.56 7.40 -18.95
CA ALA A 47 5.86 6.81 -18.68
C ALA A 47 6.68 6.71 -19.96
N ASP A 48 7.92 7.16 -19.93
CA ASP A 48 8.92 6.87 -20.97
C ASP A 48 9.81 5.73 -20.47
N ILE A 49 9.77 4.60 -21.15
CA ILE A 49 10.42 3.36 -20.70
C ILE A 49 11.48 2.94 -21.72
N SER A 50 12.70 2.70 -21.25
CA SER A 50 13.81 2.16 -22.04
C SER A 50 14.55 1.12 -21.23
N PHE A 51 14.69 -0.10 -21.76
CA PHE A 51 15.43 -1.16 -21.08
C PHE A 51 16.18 -2.06 -22.07
N LYS A 52 17.27 -2.64 -21.58
CA LYS A 52 18.16 -3.52 -22.34
C LYS A 52 17.84 -4.98 -22.00
N VAL A 53 17.65 -5.77 -23.04
CA VAL A 53 17.36 -7.21 -22.95
C VAL A 53 18.59 -7.96 -23.45
N GLN A 54 19.10 -8.89 -22.64
CA GLN A 54 20.24 -9.72 -23.02
C GLN A 54 19.72 -10.93 -23.83
N ARG A 55 20.12 -10.98 -25.11
CA ARG A 55 19.93 -12.13 -26.01
C ARG A 55 21.29 -12.45 -26.67
N GLN A 56 21.30 -13.16 -27.81
CA GLN A 56 22.52 -13.33 -28.62
C GLN A 56 23.21 -11.99 -28.93
N GLN A 57 22.41 -10.93 -29.15
CA GLN A 57 22.85 -9.55 -29.13
C GLN A 57 21.99 -8.76 -28.14
N ASN A 58 22.58 -7.73 -27.56
CA ASN A 58 21.87 -6.83 -26.66
C ASN A 58 20.88 -5.97 -27.44
N VAL A 59 19.59 -6.05 -27.09
CA VAL A 59 18.53 -5.26 -27.72
C VAL A 59 18.00 -4.24 -26.73
N ILE A 60 17.80 -3.00 -27.18
CA ILE A 60 17.16 -1.95 -26.37
C ILE A 60 15.71 -1.83 -26.81
N HIS A 61 14.79 -2.06 -25.87
CA HIS A 61 13.36 -1.84 -26.06
C HIS A 61 12.96 -0.47 -25.54
N ARG A 62 12.07 0.19 -26.27
CA ARG A 62 11.44 1.45 -25.87
C ARG A 62 9.94 1.33 -25.99
N THR A 63 9.24 1.74 -24.94
CA THR A 63 7.78 1.79 -24.90
C THR A 63 7.32 2.96 -24.04
N THR A 64 6.04 3.30 -24.12
CA THR A 64 5.46 4.40 -23.38
C THR A 64 4.11 4.03 -22.78
N ILE A 65 3.74 4.70 -21.70
CA ILE A 65 2.36 4.77 -21.21
C ILE A 65 1.85 6.17 -21.54
N GLN A 66 0.63 6.27 -22.05
CA GLN A 66 -0.02 7.53 -22.39
C GLN A 66 -1.28 7.76 -21.55
N ASN A 67 -1.74 9.01 -21.48
CA ASN A 67 -2.78 9.45 -20.55
C ASN A 67 -4.17 8.89 -20.85
N ASP A 68 -4.43 8.49 -22.10
CA ASP A 68 -5.66 7.85 -22.54
C ASP A 68 -5.84 6.46 -21.90
N ASN A 69 -4.74 5.77 -21.62
CA ASN A 69 -4.72 4.45 -20.99
C ASN A 69 -3.76 4.42 -19.79
N PRO A 70 -4.08 5.09 -18.67
CA PRO A 70 -3.17 5.19 -17.55
C PRO A 70 -2.98 3.84 -16.85
N TRP A 71 -1.78 3.59 -16.35
CA TRP A 71 -1.47 2.39 -15.58
C TRP A 71 -1.89 2.54 -14.12
N LYS A 72 -2.84 1.73 -13.68
CA LYS A 72 -3.44 1.82 -12.35
C LYS A 72 -2.64 1.06 -11.28
N LEU A 73 -2.38 1.73 -10.16
CA LEU A 73 -1.75 1.22 -8.95
C LEU A 73 -2.80 0.85 -7.90
N GLN A 74 -3.40 -0.33 -8.06
CA GLN A 74 -4.49 -0.82 -7.19
C GLN A 74 -4.17 -0.75 -5.69
N GLN A 75 -2.89 -0.89 -5.31
CA GLN A 75 -2.42 -0.79 -3.93
C GLN A 75 -2.78 0.54 -3.26
N VAL A 76 -2.75 1.66 -4.00
CA VAL A 76 -3.11 2.99 -3.48
C VAL A 76 -4.60 3.06 -3.17
N GLN A 77 -5.43 2.61 -4.11
CA GLN A 77 -6.88 2.58 -3.94
C GLN A 77 -7.29 1.67 -2.78
N ASP A 78 -6.73 0.47 -2.70
CA ASP A 78 -7.06 -0.50 -1.66
C ASP A 78 -6.66 0.01 -0.26
N ALA A 79 -5.50 0.66 -0.16
CA ALA A 79 -5.07 1.30 1.09
C ALA A 79 -6.02 2.44 1.50
N GLY A 80 -6.45 3.27 0.54
CA GLY A 80 -7.43 4.33 0.77
C GLY A 80 -8.80 3.80 1.21
N ASN A 81 -9.30 2.75 0.55
CA ASN A 81 -10.57 2.09 0.90
C ASN A 81 -10.55 1.54 2.33
N HIS A 82 -9.45 0.92 2.74
CA HIS A 82 -9.30 0.42 4.11
C HIS A 82 -9.19 1.55 5.14
N LEU A 83 -8.54 2.67 4.80
CA LEU A 83 -8.52 3.86 5.66
C LEU A 83 -9.94 4.42 5.84
N GLN A 84 -10.71 4.53 4.76
CA GLN A 84 -12.09 4.99 4.81
C GLN A 84 -12.96 4.07 5.68
N GLN A 85 -12.83 2.76 5.53
CA GLN A 85 -13.54 1.80 6.40
C GLN A 85 -13.18 1.97 7.89
N ALA A 86 -11.91 2.19 8.21
CA ALA A 86 -11.49 2.47 9.58
C ALA A 86 -12.14 3.75 10.14
N ILE A 87 -12.27 4.79 9.31
CA ILE A 87 -12.94 6.05 9.70
C ILE A 87 -14.44 5.81 9.92
N LEU A 88 -15.11 5.08 9.03
CA LEU A 88 -16.53 4.75 9.18
C LEU A 88 -16.81 3.99 10.48
N HIS A 89 -15.93 3.06 10.88
CA HIS A 89 -16.08 2.38 12.17
C HIS A 89 -15.99 3.33 13.37
N ILE A 90 -15.23 4.43 13.27
CA ILE A 90 -15.15 5.45 14.32
C ILE A 90 -16.38 6.35 14.28
N GLU A 91 -16.80 6.78 13.09
CA GLU A 91 -17.94 7.69 12.90
C GLU A 91 -19.29 7.05 13.25
N ASN A 92 -19.40 5.73 13.13
CA ASN A 92 -20.59 4.98 13.55
C ASN A 92 -20.74 4.88 15.08
N VAL A 93 -19.73 5.29 15.86
CA VAL A 93 -19.84 5.42 17.31
C VAL A 93 -20.20 6.86 17.64
N ASP A 94 -21.41 7.07 18.15
CA ASP A 94 -21.83 8.39 18.62
C ASP A 94 -20.88 8.89 19.72
N LYS A 95 -20.59 10.19 19.74
CA LYS A 95 -19.73 10.81 20.74
C LYS A 95 -20.27 10.62 22.16
N ASP A 96 -21.59 10.57 22.30
CA ASP A 96 -22.28 10.40 23.58
C ASP A 96 -22.61 8.92 23.87
N TYR A 97 -22.15 8.00 23.02
CA TYR A 97 -22.39 6.57 23.22
C TYR A 97 -21.61 6.03 24.42
N MET A 98 -22.35 5.47 25.38
CA MET A 98 -21.79 4.77 26.52
C MET A 98 -21.71 3.27 26.23
N PHE A 99 -20.49 2.79 26.00
CA PHE A 99 -20.21 1.36 25.87
C PHE A 99 -20.65 0.59 27.11
N GLN A 100 -21.33 -0.53 26.89
CA GLN A 100 -21.91 -1.35 27.96
C GLN A 100 -20.93 -2.41 28.49
N SER A 101 -19.92 -2.76 27.68
CA SER A 101 -18.93 -3.77 28.04
C SER A 101 -17.58 -3.52 27.40
N SER A 102 -16.53 -4.10 27.97
CA SER A 102 -15.21 -4.09 27.35
C SER A 102 -15.15 -4.90 26.06
N GLU A 103 -15.93 -5.99 25.95
CA GLU A 103 -16.02 -6.80 24.74
C GLU A 103 -16.51 -5.97 23.55
N GLU A 104 -17.50 -5.11 23.78
CA GLU A 104 -18.01 -4.20 22.77
C GLU A 104 -16.94 -3.24 22.26
N VAL A 105 -16.19 -2.60 23.18
CA VAL A 105 -15.09 -1.71 22.80
C VAL A 105 -14.00 -2.48 22.04
N LEU A 106 -13.66 -3.69 22.49
CA LEU A 106 -12.67 -4.54 21.86
C LEU A 106 -13.08 -4.98 20.45
N HIS A 107 -14.38 -5.20 20.21
CA HIS A 107 -14.91 -5.53 18.89
C HIS A 107 -14.76 -4.36 17.91
N VAL A 108 -15.13 -3.15 18.32
CA VAL A 108 -14.96 -1.93 17.51
C VAL A 108 -13.48 -1.67 17.22
N LEU A 109 -12.62 -1.75 18.25
CA LEU A 109 -11.18 -1.59 18.09
C LEU A 109 -10.55 -2.66 17.20
N GLY A 110 -11.02 -3.91 17.30
CA GLY A 110 -10.60 -5.01 16.43
C GLY A 110 -10.90 -4.73 14.95
N SER A 111 -12.07 -4.18 14.67
CA SER A 111 -12.49 -3.80 13.31
C SER A 111 -11.63 -2.66 12.75
N ILE A 112 -11.37 -1.63 13.55
CA ILE A 112 -10.50 -0.50 13.20
C ILE A 112 -9.06 -1.00 12.96
N LEU A 113 -8.49 -1.77 13.89
CA LEU A 113 -7.15 -2.37 13.75
C LEU A 113 -7.03 -3.20 12.48
N GLY A 114 -8.01 -4.07 12.20
CA GLY A 114 -8.02 -4.90 11.01
C GLY A 114 -8.01 -4.06 9.72
N CYS A 115 -8.79 -2.98 9.67
CA CYS A 115 -8.78 -2.05 8.54
C CYS A 115 -7.43 -1.35 8.37
N LEU A 116 -6.87 -0.78 9.44
CA LEU A 116 -5.58 -0.10 9.40
C LEU A 116 -4.43 -1.04 9.01
N GLN A 117 -4.45 -2.29 9.48
CA GLN A 117 -3.46 -3.31 9.12
C GLN A 117 -3.53 -3.65 7.64
N ARG A 118 -4.74 -3.89 7.10
CA ARG A 118 -4.92 -4.17 5.67
C ARG A 118 -4.53 -2.97 4.79
N GLY A 119 -4.86 -1.75 5.22
CA GLY A 119 -4.47 -0.52 4.54
C GLY A 119 -2.95 -0.39 4.45
N ARG A 120 -2.25 -0.54 5.59
CA ARG A 120 -0.78 -0.51 5.64
C ARG A 120 -0.14 -1.63 4.80
N SER A 121 -0.63 -2.86 4.94
CA SER A 121 -0.07 -4.02 4.25
C SER A 121 -0.22 -3.93 2.73
N SER A 122 -1.28 -3.27 2.24
CA SER A 122 -1.49 -3.03 0.81
C SER A 122 -0.36 -2.21 0.17
N LEU A 123 0.30 -1.35 0.95
CA LEU A 123 1.44 -0.54 0.50
C LEU A 123 2.80 -1.20 0.80
N ILE A 124 2.93 -1.94 1.90
CA ILE A 124 4.20 -2.58 2.27
C ILE A 124 4.51 -3.81 1.42
N VAL A 125 3.51 -4.65 1.16
CA VAL A 125 3.70 -5.98 0.56
C VAL A 125 3.16 -5.97 -0.88
N PRO A 126 4.02 -6.09 -1.90
CA PRO A 126 3.57 -6.25 -3.28
C PRO A 126 2.68 -7.49 -3.44
N ARG A 127 1.61 -7.37 -4.22
CA ARG A 127 0.76 -8.53 -4.54
C ARG A 127 1.51 -9.48 -5.46
N LYS A 128 1.55 -10.76 -5.08
CA LYS A 128 2.01 -11.82 -5.98
C LYS A 128 1.00 -11.94 -7.13
N ARG A 129 1.48 -11.82 -8.37
CA ARG A 129 0.72 -12.13 -9.58
C ARG A 129 1.50 -13.16 -10.38
N THR A 130 0.79 -14.08 -11.03
CA THR A 130 1.46 -14.96 -11.99
C THR A 130 1.90 -14.15 -13.21
N ILE A 131 2.91 -14.64 -13.93
CA ILE A 131 3.38 -13.99 -15.15
C ILE A 131 2.27 -13.96 -16.22
N ASP A 132 1.46 -15.02 -16.30
CA ASP A 132 0.31 -15.09 -17.21
C ASP A 132 -0.73 -14.00 -16.90
N ASP A 133 -1.08 -13.80 -15.62
CA ASP A 133 -1.98 -12.72 -15.19
C ASP A 133 -1.39 -11.34 -15.50
N LEU A 134 -0.07 -11.18 -15.36
CA LEU A 134 0.61 -9.93 -15.65
C LEU A 134 0.52 -9.60 -17.13
N MET A 135 0.86 -10.55 -18.00
CA MET A 135 0.84 -10.39 -19.46
C MET A 135 -0.55 -10.07 -19.99
N LYS A 136 -1.60 -10.70 -19.42
CA LYS A 136 -3.00 -10.48 -19.81
C LYS A 136 -3.63 -9.23 -19.19
N SER A 137 -2.90 -8.53 -18.31
CA SER A 137 -3.44 -7.39 -17.58
C SER A 137 -3.79 -6.20 -18.49
N ARG A 138 -4.78 -5.40 -18.09
CA ARG A 138 -5.14 -4.15 -18.78
C ARG A 138 -3.96 -3.18 -18.85
N ASN A 139 -3.11 -3.19 -17.83
CA ASN A 139 -1.92 -2.38 -17.75
C ASN A 139 -0.88 -2.72 -18.83
N MET A 140 -0.67 -3.99 -19.17
CA MET A 140 0.21 -4.34 -20.30
C MET A 140 -0.33 -3.85 -21.65
N LYS A 141 -1.65 -3.68 -21.78
CA LYS A 141 -2.29 -3.17 -23.00
C LYS A 141 -2.16 -1.66 -23.16
N SER A 142 -1.75 -0.91 -22.12
CA SER A 142 -1.53 0.54 -22.25
C SER A 142 -0.19 0.92 -22.87
N LEU A 143 0.65 -0.07 -23.20
CA LEU A 143 1.98 0.14 -23.72
C LEU A 143 1.98 0.41 -25.23
N ALA A 144 2.64 1.51 -25.62
CA ALA A 144 2.80 1.94 -27.00
C ALA A 144 4.28 2.24 -27.32
N PRO A 145 4.93 1.47 -28.21
CA PRO A 145 4.47 0.22 -28.81
C PRO A 145 4.31 -0.92 -27.78
N SER A 146 3.46 -1.89 -28.08
CA SER A 146 3.31 -3.09 -27.27
C SER A 146 4.61 -3.90 -27.23
N LEU A 147 4.82 -4.62 -26.13
CA LEU A 147 6.01 -5.45 -25.94
C LEU A 147 5.81 -6.84 -26.59
N PRO A 148 6.92 -7.50 -27.01
CA PRO A 148 6.92 -8.90 -27.40
C PRO A 148 6.34 -9.84 -26.33
N GLU A 149 5.86 -11.01 -26.74
CA GLU A 149 5.24 -12.01 -25.85
C GLU A 149 6.22 -12.61 -24.82
N ASP A 150 7.52 -12.49 -25.03
CA ASP A 150 8.53 -12.94 -24.08
C ASP A 150 8.98 -11.85 -23.09
N LEU A 151 8.32 -10.69 -23.10
CA LEU A 151 8.61 -9.56 -22.23
C LEU A 151 7.35 -9.09 -21.48
N ALA A 152 7.47 -8.93 -20.18
CA ALA A 152 6.45 -8.31 -19.35
C ALA A 152 7.07 -7.22 -18.48
N ILE A 153 6.28 -6.23 -18.11
CA ILE A 153 6.70 -5.21 -17.14
C ILE A 153 5.66 -5.06 -16.03
N SER A 154 6.07 -4.54 -14.89
CA SER A 154 5.17 -4.19 -13.81
C SER A 154 5.59 -2.91 -13.10
N PHE A 155 4.60 -2.14 -12.66
CA PHE A 155 4.78 -1.12 -11.63
C PHE A 155 4.03 -1.56 -10.38
N TYR A 156 4.70 -1.50 -9.23
CA TYR A 156 4.10 -1.81 -7.94
C TYR A 156 4.73 -0.96 -6.83
N ILE A 157 4.02 -0.88 -5.71
CA ILE A 157 4.49 -0.20 -4.51
C ILE A 157 5.10 -1.23 -3.56
N GLN A 158 6.27 -0.90 -3.03
CA GLN A 158 6.91 -1.65 -1.95
C GLN A 158 7.34 -0.67 -0.85
N SER A 159 6.57 -0.63 0.24
CA SER A 159 6.74 0.37 1.30
C SER A 159 6.63 1.79 0.74
N HIS A 160 7.66 2.62 0.89
CA HIS A 160 7.70 4.00 0.41
C HIS A 160 8.24 4.13 -1.03
N LYS A 161 8.40 3.02 -1.76
CA LYS A 161 9.02 2.99 -3.08
C LYS A 161 8.03 2.62 -4.17
N LEU A 162 8.11 3.34 -5.30
CA LEU A 162 7.58 2.87 -6.57
C LEU A 162 8.66 2.03 -7.24
N VAL A 163 8.32 0.79 -7.56
CA VAL A 163 9.21 -0.16 -8.23
C VAL A 163 8.71 -0.39 -9.65
N PHE A 164 9.64 -0.34 -10.59
CA PHE A 164 9.47 -0.73 -11.98
C PHE A 164 10.28 -1.99 -12.23
N ALA A 165 9.61 -3.09 -12.59
CA ALA A 165 10.25 -4.36 -12.90
C ALA A 165 10.00 -4.77 -14.36
N VAL A 166 11.01 -5.39 -14.96
CA VAL A 166 10.97 -6.01 -16.28
C VAL A 166 11.24 -7.50 -16.11
N TYR A 167 10.42 -8.32 -16.74
CA TYR A 167 10.54 -9.78 -16.75
C TYR A 167 10.83 -10.24 -18.17
N GLN A 168 11.91 -11.00 -18.32
CA GLN A 168 12.26 -11.69 -19.56
C GLN A 168 11.93 -13.17 -19.42
N LEU A 169 11.05 -13.66 -20.27
CA LEU A 169 10.64 -15.06 -20.29
C LEU A 169 11.54 -15.85 -21.23
N SER A 170 11.95 -17.04 -20.80
CA SER A 170 12.67 -18.01 -21.63
C SER A 170 12.16 -19.42 -21.35
N SER A 171 12.10 -20.25 -22.39
CA SER A 171 11.77 -21.66 -22.26
C SER A 171 13.03 -22.49 -22.46
N VAL A 172 13.43 -23.24 -21.44
CA VAL A 172 14.60 -24.13 -21.49
C VAL A 172 14.13 -25.53 -21.12
N HIS A 173 14.19 -26.46 -22.09
CA HIS A 173 13.73 -27.85 -21.93
C HIS A 173 12.28 -27.97 -21.41
N GLY A 174 11.36 -27.12 -21.87
CA GLY A 174 9.96 -27.14 -21.45
C GLY A 174 9.70 -26.51 -20.08
N THR A 175 10.73 -26.07 -19.36
CA THR A 175 10.60 -25.30 -18.12
C THR A 175 10.69 -23.81 -18.43
N MET A 176 9.65 -23.07 -18.05
CA MET A 176 9.67 -21.60 -18.12
C MET A 176 10.60 -21.05 -17.05
N LYS A 177 11.61 -20.30 -17.48
CA LYS A 177 12.47 -19.48 -16.62
C LYS A 177 12.17 -18.02 -16.88
N PHE A 178 12.18 -17.22 -15.82
CA PHE A 178 12.06 -15.78 -15.91
C PHE A 178 13.29 -15.14 -15.26
N ASP A 179 13.82 -14.13 -15.94
CA ASP A 179 14.83 -13.23 -15.39
C ASP A 179 14.17 -11.88 -15.11
N SER A 180 14.60 -11.19 -14.06
CA SER A 180 13.97 -9.94 -13.62
C SER A 180 14.98 -8.86 -13.29
N HIS A 181 14.74 -7.68 -13.86
CA HIS A 181 15.49 -6.47 -13.56
C HIS A 181 14.55 -5.41 -13.03
N GLN A 182 14.96 -4.67 -12.01
CA GLN A 182 14.11 -3.65 -11.40
C GLN A 182 14.87 -2.35 -11.12
N ALA A 183 14.14 -1.24 -11.19
CA ALA A 183 14.56 0.04 -10.64
C ALA A 183 13.47 0.54 -9.69
N GLU A 184 13.88 1.38 -8.74
CA GLU A 184 13.00 1.91 -7.73
C GLU A 184 13.29 3.39 -7.48
N CYS A 185 12.28 4.11 -7.02
CA CYS A 185 12.43 5.47 -6.52
C CYS A 185 11.55 5.65 -5.28
N SER A 186 11.94 6.57 -4.40
CA SER A 186 11.13 6.91 -3.22
C SER A 186 10.01 7.86 -3.60
N VAL A 187 8.80 7.58 -3.10
CA VAL A 187 7.62 8.43 -3.26
C VAL A 187 7.29 9.05 -1.89
N PRO A 188 7.53 10.35 -1.67
CA PRO A 188 7.51 10.95 -0.33
C PRO A 188 6.21 10.75 0.45
N TRP A 189 5.05 10.94 -0.19
CA TRP A 189 3.74 10.84 0.47
C TRP A 189 3.45 9.43 1.00
N LEU A 190 4.00 8.38 0.37
CA LEU A 190 3.84 7.01 0.87
C LEU A 190 4.46 6.85 2.25
N ASN A 191 5.61 7.48 2.50
CA ASN A 191 6.25 7.44 3.80
C ASN A 191 5.38 8.10 4.87
N GLU A 192 4.82 9.27 4.59
CA GLU A 192 3.91 9.98 5.49
C GLU A 192 2.68 9.14 5.84
N VAL A 193 2.04 8.54 4.82
CA VAL A 193 0.89 7.64 4.99
C VAL A 193 1.25 6.42 5.84
N LEU A 194 2.39 5.78 5.59
CA LEU A 194 2.84 4.61 6.34
C LEU A 194 3.13 4.94 7.82
N VAL A 195 3.71 6.11 8.09
CA VAL A 195 3.90 6.61 9.46
C VAL A 195 2.55 6.81 10.13
N LEU A 196 1.61 7.48 9.47
CA LEU A 196 0.27 7.75 10.02
C LEU A 196 -0.54 6.46 10.27
N PHE A 197 -0.45 5.46 9.39
CA PHE A 197 -0.98 4.13 9.64
C PHE A 197 -0.35 3.49 10.88
N THR A 198 0.97 3.58 11.02
CA THR A 198 1.70 2.96 12.13
C THR A 198 1.36 3.61 13.46
N VAL A 199 1.28 4.94 13.52
CA VAL A 199 0.84 5.67 14.72
C VAL A 199 -0.60 5.29 15.09
N ALA A 200 -1.51 5.25 14.12
CA ALA A 200 -2.90 4.86 14.39
C ALA A 200 -3.03 3.42 14.92
N LEU A 201 -2.25 2.49 14.35
CA LEU A 201 -2.18 1.10 14.82
C LEU A 201 -1.66 1.03 16.25
N GLN A 202 -0.59 1.76 16.58
CA GLN A 202 -0.03 1.79 17.92
C GLN A 202 -1.02 2.33 18.94
N LEU A 203 -1.72 3.42 18.64
CA LEU A 203 -2.74 3.99 19.52
C LEU A 203 -3.90 3.02 19.76
N CYS A 204 -4.41 2.38 18.71
CA CYS A 204 -5.47 1.38 18.84
C CYS A 204 -5.02 0.16 19.65
N GLN A 205 -3.78 -0.31 19.44
CA GLN A 205 -3.23 -1.44 20.18
C GLN A 205 -3.02 -1.09 21.66
N GLN A 206 -2.48 0.09 21.97
CA GLN A 206 -2.33 0.54 23.36
C GLN A 206 -3.66 0.63 24.09
N LEU A 207 -4.71 1.13 23.43
CA LEU A 207 -6.05 1.18 24.02
C LEU A 207 -6.61 -0.22 24.23
N LYS A 208 -6.47 -1.11 23.24
CA LYS A 208 -6.83 -2.52 23.36
C LYS A 208 -6.14 -3.19 24.55
N ASP A 209 -4.83 -3.01 24.70
CA ASP A 209 -4.05 -3.61 25.78
C ASP A 209 -4.53 -3.12 27.16
N LYS A 210 -4.77 -1.81 27.30
CA LYS A 210 -5.32 -1.23 28.54
C LYS A 210 -6.69 -1.83 28.88
N ILE A 211 -7.60 -1.92 27.92
CA ILE A 211 -8.94 -2.50 28.13
C ILE A 211 -8.83 -3.97 28.52
N CYS A 212 -7.96 -4.74 27.86
CA CYS A 212 -7.72 -6.14 28.19
C CYS A 212 -7.22 -6.31 29.63
N VAL A 213 -6.31 -5.45 30.10
CA VAL A 213 -5.83 -5.46 31.49
C VAL A 213 -6.98 -5.15 32.46
N PHE A 214 -7.70 -4.05 32.27
CA PHE A 214 -8.81 -3.69 33.17
C PHE A 214 -9.95 -4.71 33.18
N SER A 215 -10.22 -5.37 32.05
CA SER A 215 -11.25 -6.41 31.96
C SER A 215 -10.94 -7.65 32.80
N GLN A 216 -9.67 -7.87 33.15
CA GLN A 216 -9.25 -8.94 34.06
C GLN A 216 -9.48 -8.57 35.53
N TYR A 217 -9.58 -7.28 35.85
CA TYR A 217 -9.82 -6.76 37.20
C TYR A 217 -11.25 -6.22 37.32
N LYS A 218 -12.25 -7.10 37.17
CA LYS A 218 -13.68 -6.72 37.31
C LYS A 218 -14.02 -6.10 38.67
N ASP A 219 -13.19 -6.32 39.69
CA ASP A 219 -13.40 -5.87 41.07
C ASP A 219 -12.53 -4.66 41.49
N PHE A 220 -11.88 -3.95 40.55
CA PHE A 220 -11.04 -2.81 40.90
C PHE A 220 -11.88 -1.56 41.23
N THR A 221 -12.27 -1.42 42.49
CA THR A 221 -12.79 -0.17 43.04
C THR A 221 -11.64 0.76 43.42
N VAL A 222 -11.57 1.97 42.86
CA VAL A 222 -10.66 3.02 43.33
C VAL A 222 -11.07 3.39 44.77
N GLY A 223 -10.44 2.77 45.76
CA GLY A 223 -10.78 2.94 47.18
C GLY A 223 -10.62 1.71 48.06
N SER A 224 -10.41 0.50 47.50
CA SER A 224 -10.14 -0.69 48.30
C SER A 224 -8.70 -0.66 48.85
N ARG A 225 -8.51 0.10 49.94
CA ARG A 225 -7.36 -0.12 50.85
C ARG A 225 -7.42 -1.58 51.30
N SER A 226 -6.32 -2.29 51.11
CA SER A 226 -6.14 -3.63 51.63
C SER A 226 -6.32 -3.62 53.15
N HIS A 227 -7.26 -4.43 53.66
CA HIS A 227 -7.48 -4.61 55.10
C HIS A 227 -6.26 -5.16 55.85
N SER A 228 -5.22 -5.61 55.14
CA SER A 228 -3.95 -6.08 55.71
C SER A 228 -3.01 -4.96 56.19
N ALA A 229 -3.36 -3.68 56.03
CA ALA A 229 -2.58 -2.56 56.58
C ALA A 229 -2.96 -2.20 58.04
N LEU A 230 -3.84 -2.97 58.69
CA LEU A 230 -4.30 -2.76 60.07
C LEU A 230 -4.19 -4.06 60.87
N SER A 231 -2.98 -4.56 61.04
CA SER A 231 -2.66 -5.49 62.12
C SER A 231 -1.26 -5.18 62.61
N TRP A 232 -1.23 -4.57 63.79
CA TRP A 232 -0.10 -4.51 64.71
C TRP A 232 0.23 -5.91 65.22
#